data_AF-A0A914UKV5-F1
#
_entry.id   AF-A0A914UKV5-F1
#
_cell.length_a   1.000
_cell.length_b   1.000
_cell.length_c   1.000
_cell.angle_alpha   90.00
_cell.angle_beta   90.00
_cell.angle_gamma   90.00
#
_symmetry.space_group_name_H-M   'P 1'
#
loop_
_entity.id
_entity.type
_entity.pdbx_description
1 polymer ?
#
loop_
_entity_poly.entity_id
_entity_poly.type
_entity_poly.pdbx_seq_one_letter_code
_entity_poly.pdbx_strand_id
1 'polypeptide(L)'
;MEELDSSEEATCLLLNFINNLFFREFVTTTQPCFTLPSSRAKVRDLIFELHEETLISVKHHLRGAQKVAVILDLWTQAGYKYGYLGVFASFLSPLTKDLEVLLLGVRPLNHPHSAKRIQACANNILNEFGLDQRKISRILTDGASNILKAYKLDVIENGSGSDDDKDEDGKVIENALTKHTSHPGDPNLDLSYDEESIIQEIKSDEVEEVNFSRVFPLRLDCYSHHLMRLLANVVDHDLQTRELRKKVFAMVWKLKSKSTAVQALVAQKIKCMLLSASMRWNSFSIVVDHLLDIKKDFLLACTDEDIETIDDNDWDILESVGNLLYPFKRHTIVLQGDKYPTIDHVLPSLLQLQLNLTKILMAEMKGAVTVAAIAQSSASELSKEQTSSLVSLFPDLMAMVQAK
;
A
#
# COMPACT_ATOMS: atom_id res chain seq x y z
N MET A 1 21.41 -30.19 11.65
CA MET A 1 21.72 -28.95 12.39
C MET A 1 22.48 -28.07 11.42
N GLU A 2 21.78 -27.57 10.39
CA GLU A 2 22.31 -26.72 9.32
C GLU A 2 21.09 -26.21 8.53
N GLU A 3 20.34 -25.29 9.13
CA GLU A 3 19.30 -24.49 8.46
C GLU A 3 19.21 -23.16 9.23
N LEU A 4 20.15 -22.25 8.95
CA LEU A 4 20.16 -20.86 9.40
C LEU A 4 21.27 -20.18 8.59
N ASP A 5 20.97 -19.68 7.37
CA ASP A 5 21.75 -18.55 6.84
C ASP A 5 21.26 -17.82 5.58
N SER A 6 20.06 -18.06 5.05
CA SER A 6 19.64 -17.32 3.83
C SER A 6 19.11 -15.90 4.10
N SER A 7 18.88 -15.52 5.37
CA SER A 7 18.47 -14.16 5.74
C SER A 7 19.63 -13.26 6.17
N GLU A 8 20.81 -13.81 6.47
CA GLU A 8 21.98 -12.99 6.84
C GLU A 8 22.65 -12.34 5.62
N GLU A 9 22.56 -12.93 4.43
CA GLU A 9 23.23 -12.39 3.24
C GLU A 9 22.69 -11.00 2.82
N ALA A 10 21.40 -10.72 3.04
CA ALA A 10 20.80 -9.44 2.69
C ALA A 10 21.14 -8.32 3.70
N THR A 11 21.28 -8.63 5.00
CA THR A 11 21.71 -7.69 6.04
C THR A 11 23.23 -7.44 6.02
N CYS A 12 24.01 -8.36 5.45
CA CYS A 12 25.47 -8.25 5.40
C CYS A 12 25.99 -7.10 4.52
N LEU A 13 25.25 -6.62 3.52
CA LEU A 13 25.71 -5.50 2.68
C LEU A 13 25.88 -4.20 3.47
N LEU A 14 24.97 -3.90 4.40
CA LEU A 14 25.05 -2.71 5.26
C LEU A 14 26.13 -2.88 6.33
N LEU A 15 26.25 -4.07 6.91
CA LEU A 15 27.24 -4.37 7.96
C LEU A 15 28.66 -4.47 7.41
N ASN A 16 28.85 -4.82 6.13
CA ASN A 16 30.16 -4.82 5.47
C ASN A 16 30.65 -3.41 5.16
N PHE A 17 29.73 -2.44 5.04
CA PHE A 17 30.05 -1.06 4.70
C PHE A 17 30.92 -0.38 5.78
N ILE A 18 30.77 -0.77 7.05
CA ILE A 18 31.57 -0.22 8.15
C ILE A 18 33.06 -0.55 8.02
N ASN A 19 33.40 -1.61 7.30
CA ASN A 19 34.78 -2.04 7.04
C ASN A 19 35.33 -1.44 5.74
N ASN A 20 34.50 -0.76 4.94
CA ASN A 20 34.94 -0.11 3.72
C ASN A 20 35.81 1.11 4.07
N LEU A 21 37.06 1.10 3.60
CA LEU A 21 38.05 2.16 3.89
C LEU A 21 37.57 3.54 3.46
N PHE A 22 36.99 3.66 2.26
CA PHE A 22 36.47 4.93 1.75
C PHE A 22 35.30 5.47 2.57
N PHE A 23 34.42 4.59 3.05
CA PHE A 23 33.33 5.00 3.92
C PHE A 23 33.84 5.50 5.27
N ARG A 24 34.83 4.81 5.86
CA ARG A 24 35.44 5.24 7.13
C ARG A 24 36.11 6.61 6.98
N GLU A 25 36.89 6.80 5.91
CA GLU A 25 37.51 8.09 5.60
C GLU A 25 36.45 9.18 5.42
N PHE A 26 35.42 8.92 4.61
CA PHE A 26 34.30 9.86 4.41
C PHE A 26 33.65 10.28 5.73
N VAL A 27 33.33 9.33 6.62
CA VAL A 27 32.70 9.64 7.91
C VAL A 27 33.66 10.40 8.83
N THR A 28 34.94 10.02 8.90
CA THR A 28 35.93 10.74 9.69
C THR A 28 36.15 12.17 9.19
N THR A 29 36.07 12.40 7.87
CA THR A 29 36.16 13.75 7.30
C THR A 29 34.90 14.59 7.53
N THR A 30 33.72 14.01 7.31
CA THR A 30 32.44 14.74 7.37
C THR A 30 31.92 14.93 8.79
N GLN A 31 32.20 13.99 9.69
CA GLN A 31 31.82 14.06 11.10
C GLN A 31 32.99 13.56 11.99
N PRO A 32 34.03 14.38 12.22
CA PRO A 32 35.24 13.98 12.94
C PRO A 32 35.00 13.51 14.38
N CYS A 33 33.91 13.99 15.01
CA CYS A 33 33.55 13.62 16.38
C CYS A 33 32.81 12.28 16.46
N PHE A 34 32.37 11.70 15.34
CA PHE A 34 31.66 10.42 15.32
C PHE A 34 32.62 9.27 15.12
N THR A 35 32.70 8.38 16.11
CA THR A 35 33.56 7.20 16.04
C THR A 35 32.78 6.02 15.47
N LEU A 36 33.12 5.63 14.24
CA LEU A 36 32.48 4.49 13.59
C LEU A 36 32.82 3.18 14.32
N PRO A 37 31.84 2.31 14.63
CA PRO A 37 32.10 1.01 15.24
C PRO A 37 33.13 0.20 14.44
N SER A 38 33.99 -0.51 15.17
CA SER A 38 35.09 -1.31 14.61
C SER A 38 34.71 -2.76 14.33
N SER A 39 33.53 -3.23 14.78
CA SER A 39 33.09 -4.61 14.56
C SER A 39 31.62 -4.69 14.15
N ARG A 40 31.32 -5.68 13.30
CA ARG A 40 29.94 -6.01 12.88
C ARG A 40 29.07 -6.40 14.07
N ALA A 41 29.63 -7.12 15.04
CA ALA A 41 28.95 -7.51 16.27
C ALA A 41 28.46 -6.28 17.05
N LYS A 42 29.32 -5.26 17.22
CA LYS A 42 28.92 -4.03 17.92
C LYS A 42 27.79 -3.29 17.21
N VAL A 43 27.82 -3.21 15.88
CA VAL A 43 26.73 -2.59 15.10
C VAL A 43 25.44 -3.38 15.25
N ARG A 44 25.51 -4.71 15.18
CA ARG A 44 24.36 -5.58 15.39
C ARG A 44 23.75 -5.39 16.78
N ASP A 45 24.58 -5.33 17.82
CA ASP A 45 24.12 -5.14 19.20
C ASP A 45 23.47 -3.76 19.38
N LEU A 46 24.02 -2.70 18.77
CA LEU A 46 23.39 -1.36 18.71
C LEU A 46 22.04 -1.37 17.97
N ILE A 47 21.94 -2.11 16.88
CA ILE A 47 20.66 -2.27 16.14
C ILE A 47 19.61 -2.95 17.03
N PHE A 48 19.99 -3.98 17.79
CA PHE A 48 19.08 -4.64 18.72
C PHE A 48 18.66 -3.72 19.86
N GLU A 49 19.58 -2.95 20.44
CA GLU A 49 19.26 -1.95 21.48
C GLU A 49 18.25 -0.91 20.95
N LEU A 50 18.53 -0.31 19.79
CA LEU A 50 17.61 0.63 19.14
C LEU A 50 16.27 -0.02 18.78
N HIS A 51 16.26 -1.30 18.40
CA HIS A 51 15.03 -2.03 18.11
C HIS A 51 14.16 -2.16 19.37
N GLU A 52 14.73 -2.55 20.50
CA GLU A 52 14.00 -2.69 21.76
C GLU A 52 13.45 -1.33 22.24
N GLU A 53 14.26 -0.27 22.17
CA GLU A 53 13.81 1.09 22.49
C GLU A 53 12.64 1.53 21.58
N THR A 54 12.77 1.29 20.27
CA THR A 54 11.73 1.61 19.29
C THR A 54 10.46 0.80 19.55
N LEU A 55 10.58 -0.50 19.88
CA LEU A 55 9.45 -1.37 20.17
C LEU A 55 8.68 -0.90 21.41
N ILE A 56 9.37 -0.45 22.45
CA ILE A 56 8.75 0.16 23.64
C ILE A 56 8.00 1.43 23.25
N SER A 57 8.62 2.31 22.46
CA SER A 57 8.02 3.56 21.98
C SER A 57 6.76 3.31 21.14
N VAL A 58 6.82 2.40 20.16
CA VAL A 58 5.68 2.02 19.31
C VAL A 58 4.52 1.48 20.15
N LYS A 59 4.79 0.58 21.11
CA LYS A 59 3.76 0.06 22.02
C LYS A 59 3.14 1.17 22.86
N HIS A 60 3.92 2.15 23.29
CA HIS A 60 3.40 3.31 24.03
C HIS A 60 2.46 4.16 23.16
N HIS A 61 2.85 4.49 21.93
CA HIS A 61 2.02 5.26 21.00
C HIS A 61 0.70 4.54 20.69
N LEU A 62 0.77 3.22 20.41
CA LEU A 62 -0.41 2.41 20.13
C LEU A 62 -1.36 2.30 21.32
N ARG A 63 -0.88 2.33 22.57
CA ARG A 63 -1.76 2.33 23.76
C ARG A 63 -2.63 3.58 23.82
N GLY A 64 -2.08 4.75 23.52
CA GLY A 64 -2.81 6.01 23.52
C GLY A 64 -3.83 6.15 22.40
N ALA A 65 -3.64 5.47 21.26
CA ALA A 65 -4.59 5.51 20.14
C ALA A 65 -6.00 5.09 20.58
N GLN A 66 -7.04 5.79 20.10
CA GLN A 66 -8.44 5.39 20.37
C GLN A 66 -8.88 4.25 19.45
N LYS A 67 -8.58 4.40 18.16
CA LYS A 67 -8.85 3.44 17.10
C LYS A 67 -7.66 3.32 16.17
N VAL A 68 -7.48 2.14 15.57
CA VAL A 68 -6.36 1.83 14.68
C VAL A 68 -6.89 1.19 13.41
N ALA A 69 -6.56 1.76 12.26
CA ALA A 69 -6.70 1.07 10.98
C ALA A 69 -5.46 0.20 10.75
N VAL A 70 -5.66 -1.07 10.44
CA VAL A 70 -4.59 -2.01 10.14
C VAL A 70 -4.41 -2.07 8.63
N ILE A 71 -3.18 -1.99 8.14
CA ILE A 71 -2.87 -2.16 6.71
C ILE A 71 -2.09 -3.47 6.56
N LEU A 72 -2.56 -4.33 5.66
CA LEU A 72 -1.90 -5.58 5.32
C LEU A 72 -1.31 -5.46 3.92
N ASP A 73 0.01 -5.55 3.84
CA ASP A 73 0.75 -5.58 2.57
C ASP A 73 1.42 -6.94 2.40
N LEU A 74 1.03 -7.67 1.36
CA LEU A 74 1.55 -9.01 1.08
C LEU A 74 2.27 -8.99 -0.27
N TRP A 75 3.57 -9.24 -0.27
CA TRP A 75 4.34 -9.38 -1.50
C TRP A 75 5.06 -10.72 -1.56
N THR A 76 5.28 -11.21 -2.78
CA THR A 76 6.09 -12.40 -3.03
C THR A 76 7.43 -11.98 -3.62
N GLN A 77 8.51 -12.51 -3.08
CA GLN A 77 9.84 -12.22 -3.61
C GLN A 77 10.04 -12.95 -4.95
N ALA A 78 10.33 -12.20 -6.02
CA ALA A 78 10.53 -12.76 -7.34
C ALA A 78 11.66 -13.81 -7.34
N GLY A 79 11.36 -15.02 -7.85
CA GLY A 79 12.31 -16.14 -7.89
C GLY A 79 12.39 -16.98 -6.62
N TYR A 80 11.65 -16.64 -5.56
CA TYR A 80 11.63 -17.39 -4.29
C TYR A 80 10.23 -17.93 -3.97
N LYS A 81 10.18 -18.99 -3.14
CA LYS A 81 8.91 -19.60 -2.66
C LYS A 81 8.33 -18.91 -1.41
N TYR A 82 8.90 -17.78 -1.01
CA TYR A 82 8.52 -17.06 0.21
C TYR A 82 7.74 -15.79 -0.16
N GLY A 83 6.59 -15.63 0.49
CA GLY A 83 5.94 -14.33 0.60
C GLY A 83 6.36 -13.64 1.88
N TYR A 84 6.08 -12.36 1.98
CA TYR A 84 6.20 -11.59 3.20
C TYR A 84 4.89 -10.86 3.46
N LEU A 85 4.48 -10.83 4.72
CA LEU A 85 3.36 -10.03 5.19
C LEU A 85 3.90 -8.89 6.04
N GLY A 86 3.74 -7.67 5.55
CA GLY A 86 3.88 -6.44 6.31
C GLY A 86 2.55 -6.08 6.98
N VAL A 87 2.60 -5.77 8.26
CA VAL A 87 1.45 -5.28 9.03
C VAL A 87 1.77 -3.90 9.56
N PHE A 88 0.92 -2.93 9.23
CA PHE A 88 1.05 -1.55 9.67
C PHE A 88 -0.16 -1.14 10.50
N ALA A 89 0.05 -0.23 11.44
CA ALA A 89 -0.99 0.45 12.19
C ALA A 89 -1.03 1.92 11.78
N SER A 90 -2.20 2.39 11.34
CA SER A 90 -2.49 3.78 11.03
C SER A 90 -3.50 4.33 12.03
N PHE A 91 -3.15 5.43 12.70
CA PHE A 91 -4.00 6.04 13.72
C PHE A 91 -3.70 7.52 13.90
N LEU A 92 -4.68 8.26 14.41
CA LEU A 92 -4.46 9.63 14.85
C LEU A 92 -3.78 9.60 16.22
N SER A 93 -2.56 10.11 16.29
CA SER A 93 -1.79 10.10 17.52
C SER A 93 -2.34 11.14 18.50
N PRO A 94 -2.72 10.74 19.73
CA PRO A 94 -3.21 11.71 20.71
C PRO A 94 -2.10 12.67 21.18
N LEU A 95 -0.83 12.26 21.05
CA LEU A 95 0.35 13.01 21.48
C LEU A 95 0.73 14.09 20.46
N THR A 96 0.94 13.70 19.20
CA THR A 96 1.39 14.61 18.14
C THR A 96 0.22 15.36 17.48
N LYS A 97 -1.01 14.83 17.60
CA LYS A 97 -2.21 15.26 16.86
C LYS A 97 -2.11 15.05 15.34
N ASP A 98 -1.12 14.30 14.89
CA ASP A 98 -0.90 13.96 13.50
C ASP A 98 -1.28 12.50 13.20
N LEU A 99 -1.47 12.19 11.91
CA LEU A 99 -1.58 10.83 11.44
C LEU A 99 -0.23 10.13 11.59
N GLU A 100 -0.21 9.01 12.30
CA GLU A 100 0.95 8.13 12.39
C GLU A 100 0.67 6.81 11.66
N VAL A 101 1.63 6.37 10.86
CA VAL A 101 1.65 5.05 10.21
C VAL A 101 2.89 4.31 10.68
N LEU A 102 2.70 3.28 11.50
CA LEU A 102 3.77 2.50 12.10
C LEU A 102 3.82 1.10 11.51
N LEU A 103 5.00 0.67 11.06
CA LEU A 103 5.25 -0.73 10.71
C LEU A 103 5.35 -1.55 12.01
N LEU A 104 4.43 -2.49 12.21
CA LEU A 104 4.44 -3.38 13.37
C LEU A 104 5.37 -4.57 13.15
N GLY A 105 5.36 -5.12 11.93
CA GLY A 105 6.21 -6.24 11.62
C GLY A 105 6.15 -6.65 10.17
N VAL A 106 7.26 -7.21 9.70
CA VAL A 106 7.35 -7.96 8.45
C VAL A 106 7.65 -9.41 8.84
N ARG A 107 6.84 -10.35 8.35
CA ARG A 107 7.01 -11.77 8.64
C ARG A 107 7.02 -12.59 7.34
N PRO A 108 7.94 -13.55 7.18
CA PRO A 108 7.89 -14.47 6.06
C PRO A 108 6.64 -15.35 6.15
N LEU A 109 6.01 -15.58 5.01
CA LEU A 109 4.84 -16.41 4.84
C LEU A 109 5.13 -17.52 3.83
N ASN A 110 5.20 -18.75 4.34
CA ASN A 110 5.46 -19.94 3.52
C ASN A 110 4.24 -20.27 2.64
N HIS A 111 4.52 -20.69 1.41
CA HIS A 111 3.47 -21.22 0.53
C HIS A 111 2.83 -22.52 1.09
N PRO A 112 1.54 -22.77 0.79
CA PRO A 112 0.60 -21.85 0.15
C PRO A 112 0.20 -20.69 1.07
N HIS A 113 -0.04 -19.50 0.50
CA HIS A 113 -0.52 -18.31 1.23
C HIS A 113 -2.03 -18.41 1.50
N SER A 114 -2.46 -19.45 2.21
CA SER A 114 -3.87 -19.65 2.53
C SER A 114 -4.43 -18.54 3.43
N ALA A 115 -5.73 -18.28 3.34
CA ALA A 115 -6.44 -17.34 4.20
C ALA A 115 -6.15 -17.52 5.70
N LYS A 116 -6.21 -18.77 6.19
CA LYS A 116 -5.93 -19.10 7.60
C LYS A 116 -4.51 -18.70 8.03
N ARG A 117 -3.51 -18.92 7.17
CA ARG A 117 -2.11 -18.57 7.47
C ARG A 117 -1.89 -17.07 7.48
N ILE A 118 -2.49 -16.34 6.54
CA ILE A 118 -2.42 -14.87 6.50
C ILE A 118 -3.02 -14.31 7.79
N GLN A 119 -4.23 -14.74 8.14
CA GLN A 119 -4.93 -14.27 9.33
C GLN A 119 -4.16 -14.61 10.62
N ALA A 120 -3.64 -15.84 10.75
CA ALA A 120 -2.84 -16.22 11.91
C ALA A 120 -1.56 -15.37 12.03
N CYS A 121 -0.86 -15.14 10.91
CA CYS A 121 0.34 -14.30 10.90
C CYS A 121 0.04 -12.85 11.30
N ALA A 122 -1.01 -12.25 10.74
CA ALA A 122 -1.43 -10.90 11.08
C ALA A 122 -1.85 -10.79 12.55
N ASN A 123 -2.68 -11.71 13.03
CA ASN A 123 -3.16 -11.72 14.42
C ASN A 123 -2.01 -11.91 15.42
N ASN A 124 -1.01 -12.74 15.09
CA ASN A 124 0.17 -12.89 15.94
C ASN A 124 0.91 -11.56 16.11
N ILE A 125 1.15 -10.83 15.00
CA ILE A 125 1.78 -9.51 15.06
C ILE A 125 0.91 -8.55 15.87
N LEU A 126 -0.40 -8.48 15.61
CA LEU A 126 -1.30 -7.57 16.34
C LEU A 126 -1.30 -7.86 17.86
N ASN A 127 -1.28 -9.14 18.24
CA ASN A 127 -1.21 -9.58 19.63
C ASN A 127 0.12 -9.20 20.30
N GLU A 128 1.26 -9.28 19.60
CA GLU A 128 2.58 -8.85 20.10
C GLU A 128 2.58 -7.37 20.53
N PHE A 129 1.75 -6.54 19.88
CA PHE A 129 1.56 -5.11 20.18
C PHE A 129 0.34 -4.81 21.06
N GLY A 130 -0.40 -5.83 21.52
CA GLY A 130 -1.57 -5.67 22.39
C GLY A 130 -2.77 -5.01 21.70
N LEU A 131 -2.90 -5.16 20.38
CA LEU A 131 -4.02 -4.63 19.60
C LEU A 131 -5.17 -5.65 19.57
N ASP A 132 -6.18 -5.41 20.41
CA ASP A 132 -7.44 -6.17 20.43
C ASP A 132 -8.37 -5.74 19.28
N GLN A 133 -9.27 -6.64 18.86
CA GLN A 133 -10.26 -6.39 17.81
C GLN A 133 -11.11 -5.15 18.07
N ARG A 134 -11.43 -4.84 19.34
CA ARG A 134 -12.19 -3.63 19.71
C ARG A 134 -11.49 -2.32 19.34
N LYS A 135 -10.15 -2.34 19.25
CA LYS A 135 -9.33 -1.18 18.91
C LYS A 135 -9.15 -1.03 17.40
N ILE A 136 -9.28 -2.13 16.66
CA ILE A 136 -9.19 -2.15 15.20
C ILE A 136 -10.47 -1.51 14.64
N SER A 137 -10.32 -0.38 13.96
CA SER A 137 -11.43 0.24 13.23
C SER A 137 -11.63 -0.42 11.88
N ARG A 138 -10.55 -0.63 11.11
CA ARG A 138 -10.59 -1.15 9.73
C ARG A 138 -9.36 -1.99 9.42
N ILE A 139 -9.49 -2.83 8.39
CA ILE A 139 -8.39 -3.60 7.80
C ILE A 139 -8.30 -3.26 6.31
N LEU A 140 -7.25 -2.58 5.90
CA LEU A 140 -6.97 -2.21 4.52
C LEU A 140 -6.11 -3.30 3.86
N THR A 141 -6.53 -3.77 2.68
CA THR A 141 -5.85 -4.85 1.95
C THR A 141 -5.81 -4.58 0.46
N ASP A 142 -4.90 -5.21 -0.28
CA ASP A 142 -4.85 -5.13 -1.76
C ASP A 142 -5.98 -5.89 -2.47
N GLY A 143 -6.87 -6.56 -1.73
CA GLY A 143 -7.96 -7.35 -2.31
C GLY A 143 -7.50 -8.63 -3.01
N ALA A 144 -6.28 -9.14 -2.74
CA ALA A 144 -5.86 -10.44 -3.24
C ALA A 144 -6.79 -11.56 -2.75
N SER A 145 -7.06 -12.56 -3.61
CA SER A 145 -8.10 -13.58 -3.36
C SER A 145 -7.97 -14.31 -2.02
N ASN A 146 -6.73 -14.59 -1.58
CA ASN A 146 -6.49 -15.25 -0.29
C ASN A 146 -6.68 -14.31 0.90
N ILE A 147 -6.40 -13.01 0.74
CA ILE A 147 -6.63 -12.00 1.78
C ILE A 147 -8.13 -11.70 1.91
N LEU A 148 -8.86 -11.63 0.78
CA LEU A 148 -10.31 -11.52 0.76
C LEU A 148 -10.98 -12.66 1.53
N LYS A 149 -10.47 -13.90 1.36
CA LYS A 149 -10.93 -15.07 2.12
C LYS A 149 -10.57 -15.01 3.61
N ALA A 150 -9.46 -14.36 3.97
CA ALA A 150 -9.02 -14.20 5.36
C ALA A 150 -9.86 -13.16 6.12
N TYR A 151 -10.31 -12.13 5.42
CA TYR A 151 -11.08 -11.01 5.97
C TYR A 151 -12.33 -10.82 5.11
N LYS A 152 -13.22 -11.81 5.12
CA LYS A 152 -14.49 -11.70 4.38
C LYS A 152 -15.22 -10.42 4.81
N LEU A 153 -15.84 -9.77 3.83
CA LEU A 153 -16.85 -8.76 4.15
C LEU A 153 -17.97 -9.53 4.83
N ASP A 154 -18.30 -9.18 6.07
CA ASP A 154 -19.59 -9.54 6.62
C ASP A 154 -20.63 -8.77 5.80
N VAL A 155 -21.03 -9.36 4.67
CA VAL A 155 -22.29 -9.00 4.05
C VAL A 155 -23.32 -9.36 5.11
N ILE A 156 -24.09 -8.37 5.56
CA ILE A 156 -25.27 -8.60 6.39
C ILE A 156 -26.28 -9.36 5.51
N GLU A 157 -26.08 -10.66 5.35
CA GLU A 157 -27.05 -11.55 4.74
C GLU A 157 -28.06 -11.93 5.82
N ASN A 158 -29.15 -11.16 5.87
CA ASN A 158 -30.42 -11.72 6.28
C ASN A 158 -30.81 -12.78 5.26
N GLY A 159 -30.41 -14.03 5.45
CA GLY A 159 -30.90 -15.12 4.62
C GLY A 159 -30.00 -16.35 4.61
N SER A 160 -30.54 -17.42 5.16
CA SER A 160 -30.16 -18.83 4.95
C SER A 160 -29.43 -19.14 3.64
N GLY A 161 -28.27 -19.78 3.74
CA GLY A 161 -27.58 -20.42 2.64
C GLY A 161 -26.42 -21.27 3.13
N SER A 162 -26.65 -22.56 3.27
CA SER A 162 -25.64 -23.61 3.41
C SER A 162 -24.61 -23.53 2.29
N ASP A 163 -23.34 -23.81 2.58
CA ASP A 163 -22.59 -24.79 1.80
C ASP A 163 -21.41 -25.35 2.60
N ASP A 164 -21.28 -26.66 2.47
CA ASP A 164 -20.40 -27.57 3.17
C ASP A 164 -18.92 -27.34 2.82
N ASP A 165 -18.06 -27.33 3.84
CA ASP A 165 -16.68 -27.81 3.67
C ASP A 165 -16.48 -28.95 4.67
N LYS A 166 -16.51 -30.17 4.11
CA LYS A 166 -16.11 -31.40 4.78
C LYS A 166 -14.59 -31.35 4.98
N ASP A 167 -14.18 -31.45 6.24
CA ASP A 167 -12.98 -32.20 6.63
C ASP A 167 -13.31 -32.86 7.98
N GLU A 168 -13.38 -34.20 7.96
CA GLU A 168 -13.69 -35.08 9.08
C GLU A 168 -12.56 -35.06 10.12
N ASP A 169 -12.91 -34.99 11.41
CA ASP A 169 -12.68 -36.07 12.38
C ASP A 169 -12.98 -35.65 13.83
N GLY A 170 -13.83 -36.44 14.53
CA GLY A 170 -13.64 -36.69 15.98
C GLY A 170 -14.62 -36.12 17.04
N LYS A 171 -15.91 -36.49 16.98
CA LYS A 171 -16.86 -36.80 18.09
C LYS A 171 -16.90 -36.02 19.45
N VAL A 172 -18.11 -35.47 19.71
CA VAL A 172 -19.01 -35.50 20.93
C VAL A 172 -18.44 -34.97 22.26
N ILE A 173 -19.05 -33.97 22.94
CA ILE A 173 -20.17 -34.03 23.92
C ILE A 173 -20.65 -32.56 24.13
N GLU A 174 -21.90 -32.23 23.77
CA GLU A 174 -23.11 -32.07 24.62
C GLU A 174 -23.22 -30.77 25.44
N ASN A 175 -24.31 -30.04 25.12
CA ASN A 175 -25.08 -29.06 25.88
C ASN A 175 -24.68 -28.73 27.32
N ALA A 176 -24.64 -27.42 27.63
CA ALA A 176 -25.42 -26.87 28.73
C ALA A 176 -25.63 -25.36 28.56
N LEU A 177 -26.90 -24.97 28.40
CA LEU A 177 -27.36 -23.63 28.74
C LEU A 177 -27.12 -23.35 30.22
N THR A 178 -26.74 -22.11 30.57
CA THR A 178 -27.38 -21.40 31.68
C THR A 178 -27.26 -19.88 31.52
N LYS A 179 -28.43 -19.25 31.45
CA LYS A 179 -28.68 -17.83 31.70
C LYS A 179 -28.32 -17.50 33.15
N HIS A 180 -27.79 -16.31 33.44
CA HIS A 180 -28.20 -15.56 34.65
C HIS A 180 -28.01 -14.04 34.48
N THR A 181 -29.01 -13.33 34.97
CA THR A 181 -29.30 -11.90 34.94
C THR A 181 -28.91 -11.21 36.27
N SER A 182 -28.47 -9.94 36.22
CA SER A 182 -28.73 -8.78 37.16
C SER A 182 -28.59 -8.99 38.70
N HIS A 183 -28.05 -8.11 39.58
CA HIS A 183 -28.14 -6.63 39.73
C HIS A 183 -27.35 -6.15 41.03
N PRO A 184 -27.47 -4.92 41.62
CA PRO A 184 -26.37 -4.03 42.06
C PRO A 184 -26.30 -3.59 43.56
N GLY A 185 -25.34 -2.68 43.91
CA GLY A 185 -25.34 -1.71 45.07
C GLY A 185 -24.14 -1.84 46.04
N ASP A 186 -23.14 -0.92 46.13
CA ASP A 186 -23.03 0.44 46.78
C ASP A 186 -22.23 0.36 48.13
N PRO A 187 -21.68 1.41 48.83
CA PRO A 187 -21.06 2.73 48.52
C PRO A 187 -19.64 3.01 49.18
N ASN A 188 -19.01 4.13 48.77
CA ASN A 188 -18.08 5.07 49.48
C ASN A 188 -16.63 4.68 49.90
N LEU A 189 -15.62 5.42 49.39
CA LEU A 189 -15.08 6.64 50.03
C LEU A 189 -14.04 7.40 49.17
N ASP A 190 -14.34 8.70 49.04
CA ASP A 190 -13.64 9.91 48.58
C ASP A 190 -12.10 10.02 48.80
N LEU A 191 -11.40 10.63 47.84
CA LEU A 191 -10.44 11.73 48.06
C LEU A 191 -10.14 12.49 46.74
N SER A 192 -10.71 13.68 46.67
CA SER A 192 -10.67 14.77 45.67
C SER A 192 -9.30 15.21 45.13
N TYR A 193 -9.24 15.53 43.82
CA TYR A 193 -8.49 16.68 43.27
C TYR A 193 -9.25 17.24 42.05
N ASP A 194 -9.54 18.55 42.09
CA ASP A 194 -10.38 19.34 41.18
C ASP A 194 -9.97 19.31 39.68
N GLU A 195 -10.81 18.69 38.84
CA GLU A 195 -10.83 18.91 37.37
C GLU A 195 -12.11 19.65 36.90
N GLU A 196 -13.01 20.02 37.82
CA GLU A 196 -14.38 20.44 37.49
C GLU A 196 -14.53 21.84 36.87
N SER A 197 -13.48 22.65 36.78
CA SER A 197 -13.60 24.00 36.19
C SER A 197 -13.40 24.08 34.67
N ILE A 198 -12.92 23.01 34.02
CA ILE A 198 -12.68 22.99 32.55
C ILE A 198 -13.71 22.13 31.80
N ILE A 199 -14.45 21.26 32.52
CA ILE A 199 -15.39 20.29 31.91
C ILE A 199 -16.84 20.84 31.79
N GLN A 200 -17.17 21.95 32.45
CA GLN A 200 -18.55 22.47 32.48
C GLN A 200 -19.03 23.15 31.18
N GLU A 201 -18.18 23.38 30.18
CA GLU A 201 -18.60 23.99 28.89
C GLU A 201 -18.72 23.01 27.70
N ILE A 202 -18.52 21.69 27.89
CA ILE A 202 -18.66 20.69 26.79
C ILE A 202 -19.63 19.55 27.16
N LYS A 203 -20.68 19.83 27.94
CA LYS A 203 -21.77 18.86 28.17
C LYS A 203 -23.13 19.47 27.88
N SER A 204 -23.44 19.64 26.60
CA SER A 204 -24.80 19.58 26.09
C SER A 204 -24.75 19.33 24.59
N ASP A 205 -24.42 18.10 24.22
CA ASP A 205 -24.99 17.42 23.04
C ASP A 205 -24.67 15.93 23.23
N GLU A 206 -25.69 15.13 23.46
CA GLU A 206 -25.60 13.67 23.39
C GLU A 206 -25.22 13.30 21.95
N VAL A 207 -23.92 13.20 21.67
CA VAL A 207 -23.45 12.60 20.43
C VAL A 207 -23.74 11.11 20.55
N GLU A 208 -24.85 10.67 19.95
CA GLU A 208 -25.08 9.25 19.70
C GLU A 208 -23.78 8.66 19.14
N GLU A 209 -23.24 7.65 19.81
CA GLU A 209 -22.02 6.99 19.41
C GLU A 209 -22.28 6.33 18.05
N VAL A 210 -21.95 7.05 16.96
CA VAL A 210 -22.21 6.61 15.60
C VAL A 210 -21.53 5.27 15.44
N ASN A 211 -22.33 4.21 15.30
CA ASN A 211 -21.80 2.88 15.13
C ASN A 211 -21.18 2.77 13.74
N PHE A 212 -19.91 3.15 13.61
CA PHE A 212 -19.15 3.15 12.36
C PHE A 212 -19.13 1.78 11.68
N SER A 213 -19.38 0.67 12.38
CA SER A 213 -19.50 -0.65 11.76
C SER A 213 -20.74 -0.78 10.84
N ARG A 214 -21.74 0.09 11.01
CA ARG A 214 -22.90 0.21 10.11
C ARG A 214 -22.60 1.07 8.88
N VAL A 215 -21.63 1.99 8.97
CA VAL A 215 -21.34 2.98 7.91
C VAL A 215 -20.26 2.49 6.95
N PHE A 216 -19.24 1.74 7.39
CA PHE A 216 -18.27 1.14 6.47
C PHE A 216 -17.95 -0.30 6.90
N PRO A 217 -17.69 -1.21 5.95
CA PRO A 217 -17.29 -2.58 6.26
C PRO A 217 -15.95 -2.60 7.01
N LEU A 218 -15.74 -3.66 7.80
CA LEU A 218 -14.50 -3.83 8.57
C LEU A 218 -13.26 -3.93 7.66
N ARG A 219 -13.38 -4.61 6.51
CA ARG A 219 -12.33 -4.65 5.49
C ARG A 219 -12.57 -3.57 4.44
N LEU A 220 -11.52 -2.80 4.13
CA LEU A 220 -11.47 -1.90 2.99
C LEU A 220 -10.46 -2.42 1.97
N ASP A 221 -10.77 -2.22 0.70
CA ASP A 221 -9.84 -2.53 -0.38
C ASP A 221 -8.95 -1.30 -0.65
N CYS A 222 -7.72 -1.54 -1.07
CA CYS A 222 -6.73 -0.51 -1.33
C CYS A 222 -7.07 0.21 -2.64
N TYR A 223 -7.62 1.43 -2.55
CA TYR A 223 -8.00 2.22 -3.74
C TYR A 223 -6.85 2.46 -4.71
N SER A 224 -5.63 2.69 -4.22
CA SER A 224 -4.47 2.78 -5.10
C SER A 224 -4.26 1.47 -5.87
N HIS A 225 -4.53 0.31 -5.26
CA HIS A 225 -4.51 -0.98 -5.93
C HIS A 225 -5.65 -1.21 -6.94
N HIS A 226 -6.81 -0.61 -6.73
CA HIS A 226 -7.85 -0.69 -7.76
C HIS A 226 -7.54 0.25 -8.93
N LEU A 227 -7.20 1.50 -8.63
CA LEU A 227 -6.94 2.53 -9.64
C LEU A 227 -5.83 2.13 -10.62
N MET A 228 -4.73 1.54 -10.14
CA MET A 228 -3.66 1.16 -11.06
C MET A 228 -3.92 -0.20 -11.75
N ARG A 229 -4.82 -1.06 -11.22
CA ARG A 229 -5.27 -2.27 -11.94
C ARG A 229 -6.13 -1.89 -13.13
N LEU A 230 -7.04 -0.93 -12.93
CA LEU A 230 -7.81 -0.32 -13.98
C LEU A 230 -6.87 0.23 -15.07
N LEU A 231 -5.86 1.02 -14.69
CA LEU A 231 -4.88 1.55 -15.62
C LEU A 231 -4.17 0.46 -16.44
N ALA A 232 -3.72 -0.60 -15.76
CA ALA A 232 -3.04 -1.73 -16.41
C ALA A 232 -3.95 -2.43 -17.42
N ASN A 233 -5.19 -2.74 -17.02
CA ASN A 233 -6.18 -3.36 -17.91
C ASN A 233 -6.40 -2.51 -19.16
N VAL A 234 -6.66 -1.21 -18.98
CA VAL A 234 -6.96 -0.31 -20.09
C VAL A 234 -5.77 -0.18 -21.05
N VAL A 235 -4.54 -0.06 -20.53
CA VAL A 235 -3.31 -0.03 -21.34
C VAL A 235 -3.06 -1.39 -22.04
N ASP A 236 -3.40 -2.50 -21.41
CA ASP A 236 -3.22 -3.86 -21.94
C ASP A 236 -4.23 -4.25 -23.02
N HIS A 237 -5.43 -3.66 -22.96
CA HIS A 237 -6.51 -3.89 -23.91
C HIS A 237 -6.28 -3.19 -25.26
N ASP A 238 -5.56 -2.06 -25.28
CA ASP A 238 -5.19 -1.39 -26.53
C ASP A 238 -3.99 -2.07 -27.20
N LEU A 239 -4.21 -2.58 -28.43
CA LEU A 239 -3.20 -3.33 -29.15
C LEU A 239 -1.97 -2.47 -29.48
N GLN A 240 -2.17 -1.23 -29.94
CA GLN A 240 -1.06 -0.36 -30.36
C GLN A 240 -0.19 0.01 -29.16
N THR A 241 -0.80 0.45 -28.05
CA THR A 241 -0.09 0.80 -26.82
C THR A 241 0.64 -0.41 -26.23
N ARG A 242 0.03 -1.60 -26.28
CA ARG A 242 0.67 -2.83 -25.82
C ARG A 242 1.91 -3.19 -26.62
N GLU A 243 1.86 -3.09 -27.94
CA GLU A 243 3.02 -3.38 -28.80
C GLU A 243 4.09 -2.28 -28.66
N LEU A 244 3.70 -1.01 -28.59
CA LEU A 244 4.60 0.11 -28.32
C LEU A 244 5.35 -0.09 -27.00
N ARG A 245 4.63 -0.45 -25.93
CA ARG A 245 5.21 -0.77 -24.63
C ARG A 245 6.27 -1.87 -24.74
N LYS A 246 5.99 -2.97 -25.46
CA LYS A 246 6.98 -4.05 -25.65
C LYS A 246 8.24 -3.54 -26.35
N LYS A 247 8.09 -2.75 -27.42
CA LYS A 247 9.24 -2.15 -28.13
C LYS A 247 10.07 -1.27 -27.18
N VAL A 248 9.42 -0.36 -26.45
CA VAL A 248 10.07 0.55 -25.50
C VAL A 248 10.83 -0.23 -24.43
N PHE A 249 10.20 -1.20 -23.77
CA PHE A 249 10.89 -2.01 -22.76
C PHE A 249 12.04 -2.83 -23.35
N ALA A 250 11.92 -3.33 -24.58
CA ALA A 250 13.02 -4.03 -25.24
C ALA A 250 14.22 -3.11 -25.50
N MET A 251 13.99 -1.88 -25.97
CA MET A 251 15.05 -0.88 -26.16
C MET A 251 15.74 -0.54 -24.83
N VAL A 252 14.95 -0.25 -23.80
CA VAL A 252 15.44 0.08 -22.46
C VAL A 252 16.25 -1.08 -21.87
N TRP A 253 15.80 -2.32 -22.02
CA TRP A 253 16.53 -3.50 -21.53
C TRP A 253 17.82 -3.77 -22.28
N LYS A 254 17.84 -3.58 -23.61
CA LYS A 254 19.07 -3.70 -24.41
C LYS A 254 20.13 -2.73 -23.89
N LEU A 255 19.77 -1.46 -23.69
CA LEU A 255 20.68 -0.42 -23.20
C LEU A 255 21.11 -0.62 -21.73
N LYS A 256 20.25 -1.19 -20.88
CA LYS A 256 20.60 -1.49 -19.48
C LYS A 256 21.84 -2.38 -19.35
N SER A 257 22.13 -3.21 -20.35
CA SER A 257 23.17 -4.23 -20.31
C SER A 257 24.55 -3.81 -20.85
N LYS A 258 24.74 -2.53 -21.25
CA LYS A 258 25.93 -2.05 -22.00
C LYS A 258 26.72 -0.95 -21.25
N SER A 259 27.99 -0.70 -21.63
CA SER A 259 29.02 -0.15 -20.71
C SER A 259 30.00 0.94 -21.21
N THR A 260 29.72 1.75 -22.25
CA THR A 260 30.58 2.94 -22.54
C THR A 260 30.24 4.14 -21.63
N ALA A 261 30.96 5.28 -21.69
CA ALA A 261 30.83 6.39 -20.72
C ALA A 261 29.53 7.22 -20.85
N VAL A 262 29.11 7.56 -22.08
CA VAL A 262 27.78 8.17 -22.35
C VAL A 262 26.68 7.17 -22.02
N GLN A 263 26.92 5.90 -22.35
CA GLN A 263 26.04 4.79 -21.98
C GLN A 263 26.02 4.56 -20.47
N ALA A 264 27.07 4.83 -19.71
CA ALA A 264 27.11 4.61 -18.27
C ALA A 264 26.21 5.63 -17.56
N LEU A 265 26.17 6.88 -18.04
CA LEU A 265 25.26 7.92 -17.53
C LEU A 265 23.80 7.61 -17.89
N VAL A 266 23.53 7.25 -19.14
CA VAL A 266 22.18 6.87 -19.60
C VAL A 266 21.73 5.56 -18.94
N ALA A 267 22.59 4.55 -18.86
CA ALA A 267 22.33 3.28 -18.18
C ALA A 267 22.21 3.46 -16.67
N GLN A 268 22.91 4.41 -16.04
CA GLN A 268 22.70 4.73 -14.62
C GLN A 268 21.33 5.37 -14.40
N LYS A 269 20.92 6.33 -15.26
CA LYS A 269 19.57 6.91 -15.22
C LYS A 269 18.49 5.84 -15.48
N ILE A 270 18.69 4.97 -16.48
CA ILE A 270 17.81 3.83 -16.79
C ILE A 270 17.79 2.83 -15.63
N LYS A 271 18.92 2.55 -14.98
CA LYS A 271 18.99 1.63 -13.83
C LYS A 271 18.23 2.19 -12.64
N CYS A 272 18.36 3.48 -12.34
CA CYS A 272 17.57 4.15 -11.31
C CYS A 272 16.06 4.13 -11.66
N MET A 273 15.72 4.39 -12.92
CA MET A 273 14.35 4.33 -13.43
C MET A 273 13.75 2.92 -13.30
N LEU A 274 14.48 1.89 -13.75
CA LEU A 274 14.05 0.49 -13.68
C LEU A 274 14.04 -0.04 -12.25
N LEU A 275 14.90 0.45 -11.35
CA LEU A 275 14.83 0.11 -9.93
C LEU A 275 13.56 0.71 -9.31
N SER A 276 13.26 1.98 -9.61
CA SER A 276 12.02 2.64 -9.19
C SER A 276 10.77 1.96 -9.76
N ALA A 277 10.82 1.52 -11.01
CA ALA A 277 9.76 0.80 -11.72
C ALA A 277 9.65 -0.69 -11.31
N SER A 278 10.73 -1.31 -10.84
CA SER A 278 10.74 -2.68 -10.30
C SER A 278 10.11 -2.73 -8.91
N MET A 279 10.17 -1.63 -8.17
CA MET A 279 9.56 -1.52 -6.84
C MET A 279 8.09 -1.10 -6.89
N ARG A 280 7.56 -0.70 -8.06
CA ARG A 280 6.17 -0.25 -8.21
C ARG A 280 5.59 -0.56 -9.61
N TRP A 281 4.42 -1.17 -9.62
CA TRP A 281 3.60 -1.59 -10.75
C TRP A 281 3.02 -0.48 -11.68
N ASN A 282 3.37 0.80 -11.47
CA ASN A 282 3.24 1.92 -12.43
C ASN A 282 4.46 2.03 -13.38
N SER A 283 5.13 0.91 -13.62
CA SER A 283 6.40 0.84 -14.33
C SER A 283 6.36 1.48 -15.71
N PHE A 284 5.25 1.36 -16.45
CA PHE A 284 5.14 1.94 -17.78
C PHE A 284 5.06 3.47 -17.76
N SER A 285 4.18 4.07 -16.94
CA SER A 285 4.10 5.54 -16.81
C SER A 285 5.42 6.15 -16.34
N ILE A 286 6.10 5.53 -15.37
CA ILE A 286 7.40 6.01 -14.89
C ILE A 286 8.44 5.96 -16.01
N VAL A 287 8.46 4.87 -16.78
CA VAL A 287 9.38 4.71 -17.91
C VAL A 287 9.08 5.75 -18.99
N VAL A 288 7.82 5.97 -19.35
CA VAL A 288 7.41 6.96 -20.35
C VAL A 288 7.90 8.36 -19.96
N ASP A 289 7.58 8.83 -18.75
CA ASP A 289 7.96 10.19 -18.31
C ASP A 289 9.47 10.41 -18.41
N HIS A 290 10.25 9.48 -17.84
CA HIS A 290 11.70 9.61 -17.86
C HIS A 290 12.27 9.48 -19.27
N LEU A 291 11.71 8.61 -20.10
CA LEU A 291 12.18 8.40 -21.47
C LEU A 291 11.95 9.66 -22.31
N LEU A 292 10.81 10.33 -22.13
CA LEU A 292 10.52 11.62 -22.76
C LEU A 292 11.49 12.70 -22.27
N ASP A 293 11.83 12.73 -20.98
CA ASP A 293 12.81 13.67 -20.41
C ASP A 293 14.23 13.47 -20.99
N ILE A 294 14.62 12.23 -21.27
CA ILE A 294 15.95 11.89 -21.81
C ILE A 294 15.97 11.59 -23.30
N LYS A 295 14.90 11.92 -24.05
CA LYS A 295 14.70 11.48 -25.46
C LYS A 295 15.93 11.66 -26.34
N LYS A 296 16.57 12.83 -26.28
CA LYS A 296 17.76 13.15 -27.10
C LYS A 296 18.96 12.26 -26.77
N ASP A 297 19.31 12.18 -25.49
CA ASP A 297 20.45 11.39 -25.01
C ASP A 297 20.20 9.89 -25.23
N PHE A 298 18.95 9.46 -25.11
CA PHE A 298 18.52 8.08 -25.32
C PHE A 298 18.61 7.66 -26.79
N LEU A 299 18.17 8.50 -27.72
CA LEU A 299 18.28 8.23 -29.16
C LEU A 299 19.74 8.20 -29.64
N LEU A 300 20.59 9.07 -29.09
CA LEU A 300 22.03 9.03 -29.35
C LEU A 300 22.62 7.68 -28.91
N ALA A 301 22.30 7.24 -27.68
CA ALA A 301 22.77 5.95 -27.17
C ALA A 301 22.23 4.75 -27.97
N CYS A 302 21.00 4.83 -28.50
CA CYS A 302 20.48 3.79 -29.40
C CYS A 302 21.24 3.74 -30.72
N THR A 303 21.64 4.90 -31.26
CA THR A 303 22.38 5.02 -32.52
C THR A 303 23.78 4.42 -32.39
N ASP A 304 24.47 4.70 -31.27
CA ASP A 304 25.81 4.18 -30.98
C ASP A 304 25.85 2.64 -30.89
N GLU A 305 24.73 2.01 -30.48
CA GLU A 305 24.62 0.56 -30.27
C GLU A 305 23.83 -0.18 -31.37
N ASP A 306 23.51 0.51 -32.48
CA ASP A 306 22.72 -0.04 -33.59
C ASP A 306 21.39 -0.67 -33.13
N ILE A 307 20.74 -0.01 -32.17
CA ILE A 307 19.43 -0.44 -31.64
C ILE A 307 18.34 0.22 -32.49
N GLU A 308 17.53 -0.61 -33.14
CA GLU A 308 16.33 -0.17 -33.85
C GLU A 308 15.40 0.61 -32.90
N THR A 309 15.11 1.85 -33.27
CA THR A 309 14.27 2.78 -32.50
C THR A 309 12.84 2.81 -33.02
N ILE A 310 11.92 3.24 -32.16
CA ILE A 310 10.55 3.57 -32.55
C ILE A 310 10.54 4.81 -33.47
N ASP A 311 9.55 4.89 -34.35
CA ASP A 311 9.39 6.01 -35.29
C ASP A 311 8.75 7.25 -34.63
N ASP A 312 8.67 8.35 -35.38
CA ASP A 312 8.12 9.62 -34.86
C ASP A 312 6.65 9.49 -34.44
N ASN A 313 5.87 8.67 -35.14
CA ASN A 313 4.47 8.42 -34.79
C ASN A 313 4.34 7.62 -33.48
N ASP A 314 5.19 6.61 -33.27
CA ASP A 314 5.27 5.86 -32.02
C ASP A 314 5.68 6.79 -30.86
N TRP A 315 6.56 7.78 -31.09
CA TRP A 315 6.88 8.81 -30.09
C TRP A 315 5.70 9.72 -29.75
N ASP A 316 4.94 10.15 -30.75
CA ASP A 316 3.74 10.99 -30.55
C ASP A 316 2.66 10.24 -29.76
N ILE A 317 2.48 8.94 -30.05
CA ILE A 317 1.59 8.05 -29.28
C ILE A 317 2.11 7.91 -27.84
N LEU A 318 3.42 7.73 -27.64
CA LEU A 318 4.02 7.60 -26.31
C LEU A 318 3.79 8.85 -25.46
N GLU A 319 3.95 10.04 -26.04
CA GLU A 319 3.67 11.31 -25.38
C GLU A 319 2.19 11.44 -25.02
N SER A 320 1.30 11.08 -25.95
CA SER A 320 -0.15 11.16 -25.73
C SER A 320 -0.61 10.19 -24.62
N VAL A 321 -0.07 8.96 -24.61
CA VAL A 321 -0.29 8.00 -23.53
C VAL A 321 0.28 8.52 -22.21
N GLY A 322 1.50 9.07 -22.20
CA GLY A 322 2.08 9.70 -21.01
C GLY A 322 1.16 10.77 -20.40
N ASN A 323 0.64 11.67 -21.24
CA ASN A 323 -0.30 12.71 -20.83
C ASN A 323 -1.61 12.15 -20.26
N LEU A 324 -2.14 11.08 -20.84
CA LEU A 324 -3.34 10.40 -20.34
C LEU A 324 -3.09 9.72 -18.98
N LEU A 325 -1.93 9.10 -18.78
CA LEU A 325 -1.59 8.39 -17.55
C LEU A 325 -1.18 9.35 -16.41
N TYR A 326 -0.76 10.57 -16.73
CA TYR A 326 -0.25 11.54 -15.76
C TYR A 326 -1.23 11.87 -14.61
N PRO A 327 -2.52 12.17 -14.87
CA PRO A 327 -3.51 12.36 -13.81
C PRO A 327 -3.63 11.14 -12.88
N PHE A 328 -3.63 9.93 -13.43
CA PHE A 328 -3.71 8.69 -12.65
C PHE A 328 -2.50 8.51 -11.74
N LYS A 329 -1.29 8.76 -12.27
CA LYS A 329 -0.06 8.75 -11.49
C LYS A 329 -0.14 9.74 -10.33
N ARG A 330 -0.56 10.98 -10.59
CA ARG A 330 -0.68 12.03 -9.57
C ARG A 330 -1.67 11.65 -8.47
N HIS A 331 -2.86 11.17 -8.83
CA HIS A 331 -3.86 10.74 -7.85
C HIS A 331 -3.42 9.51 -7.07
N THR A 332 -2.73 8.56 -7.71
CA THR A 332 -2.13 7.40 -7.02
C THR A 332 -1.14 7.83 -5.95
N ILE A 333 -0.25 8.79 -6.25
CA ILE A 333 0.74 9.32 -5.28
C ILE A 333 0.03 9.95 -4.08
N VAL A 334 -1.04 10.71 -4.32
CA VAL A 334 -1.83 11.34 -3.24
C VAL A 334 -2.47 10.26 -2.36
N LEU A 335 -3.06 9.23 -2.95
CA LEU A 335 -3.73 8.15 -2.21
C LEU A 335 -2.76 7.24 -1.44
N GLN A 336 -1.48 7.24 -1.80
CA GLN A 336 -0.41 6.49 -1.13
C GLN A 336 0.31 7.31 -0.04
N GLY A 337 -0.16 8.52 0.27
CA GLY A 337 0.39 9.33 1.33
C GLY A 337 0.29 8.65 2.71
N ASP A 338 1.31 8.85 3.54
CA ASP A 338 1.41 8.31 4.90
C ASP A 338 1.45 9.39 5.99
N LYS A 339 1.47 10.67 5.58
CA LYS A 339 1.55 11.85 6.48
C LYS A 339 0.24 12.62 6.62
N TYR A 340 -0.80 12.20 5.93
CA TYR A 340 -2.11 12.86 5.92
C TYR A 340 -3.21 11.84 5.64
N PRO A 341 -4.46 12.09 6.07
CA PRO A 341 -5.60 11.25 5.72
C PRO A 341 -5.75 11.12 4.21
N THR A 342 -5.93 9.90 3.70
CA THR A 342 -6.05 9.64 2.25
C THR A 342 -7.44 9.19 1.83
N ILE A 343 -8.26 8.71 2.76
CA ILE A 343 -9.60 8.18 2.47
C ILE A 343 -10.54 9.24 1.92
N ASP A 344 -10.44 10.47 2.40
CA ASP A 344 -11.20 11.64 1.95
C ASP A 344 -10.77 12.12 0.56
N HIS A 345 -9.57 11.74 0.09
CA HIS A 345 -9.09 12.03 -1.26
C HIS A 345 -9.55 11.03 -2.31
N VAL A 346 -10.11 9.88 -1.92
CA VAL A 346 -10.57 8.83 -2.86
C VAL A 346 -11.66 9.38 -3.79
N LEU A 347 -12.73 9.93 -3.23
CA LEU A 347 -13.86 10.43 -4.02
C LEU A 347 -13.49 11.63 -4.91
N PRO A 348 -12.81 12.68 -4.41
CA PRO A 348 -12.32 13.76 -5.25
C PRO A 348 -11.40 13.27 -6.39
N SER A 349 -10.55 12.28 -6.12
CA SER A 349 -9.66 11.70 -7.14
C SER A 349 -10.44 11.01 -8.25
N LEU A 350 -11.42 10.17 -7.90
CA LEU A 350 -12.27 9.49 -8.88
C LEU A 350 -13.06 10.48 -9.74
N LEU A 351 -13.65 11.51 -9.13
CA LEU A 351 -14.40 12.54 -9.85
C LEU A 351 -13.49 13.34 -10.79
N GLN A 352 -12.32 13.75 -10.31
CA GLN A 352 -11.37 14.52 -11.11
C GLN A 352 -10.85 13.70 -12.30
N LEU A 353 -10.57 12.41 -12.10
CA LEU A 353 -10.16 11.51 -13.17
C LEU A 353 -11.26 11.34 -14.22
N GLN A 354 -12.50 11.12 -13.80
CA GLN A 354 -13.65 11.01 -14.72
C GLN A 354 -13.85 12.30 -15.53
N LEU A 355 -13.72 13.47 -14.90
CA LEU A 355 -13.79 14.77 -15.58
C LEU A 355 -12.66 14.93 -16.60
N ASN A 356 -11.44 14.51 -16.25
CA ASN A 356 -10.29 14.59 -17.16
C ASN A 356 -10.47 13.68 -18.37
N LEU A 357 -10.91 12.43 -18.15
CA LEU A 357 -11.20 11.49 -19.23
C LEU A 357 -12.30 12.01 -20.17
N THR A 358 -13.37 12.59 -19.60
CA THR A 358 -14.45 13.20 -20.38
C THR A 358 -13.94 14.36 -21.24
N LYS A 359 -13.07 15.22 -20.69
CA LYS A 359 -12.45 16.32 -21.47
C LYS A 359 -11.58 15.80 -22.61
N ILE A 360 -10.81 14.73 -22.38
CA ILE A 360 -9.98 14.10 -23.41
C ILE A 360 -10.87 13.56 -24.54
N LEU A 361 -11.94 12.82 -24.19
CA LEU A 361 -12.90 12.30 -25.18
C LEU A 361 -13.57 13.42 -26.00
N MET A 362 -13.89 14.54 -25.37
CA MET A 362 -14.46 15.71 -26.06
C MET A 362 -13.44 16.42 -26.97
N ALA A 363 -12.17 16.45 -26.58
CA ALA A 363 -11.09 17.06 -27.35
C ALA A 363 -10.62 16.19 -28.53
N GLU A 364 -10.65 14.87 -28.38
CA GLU A 364 -10.10 13.89 -29.34
C GLU A 364 -11.05 13.49 -30.48
N MET A 365 -12.19 14.16 -30.66
CA MET A 365 -12.99 14.07 -31.89
C MET A 365 -12.23 14.57 -33.15
N LYS A 366 -10.91 14.78 -33.10
CA LYS A 366 -10.07 15.35 -34.17
C LYS A 366 -8.69 14.72 -34.42
N GLY A 367 -8.23 13.61 -33.81
CA GLY A 367 -6.90 13.12 -34.25
C GLY A 367 -6.32 11.78 -33.77
N ALA A 368 -6.55 11.31 -32.55
CA ALA A 368 -5.88 10.10 -32.04
C ALA A 368 -6.90 9.02 -31.65
N VAL A 369 -7.11 8.05 -32.54
CA VAL A 369 -8.13 6.99 -32.38
C VAL A 369 -7.86 6.11 -31.14
N THR A 370 -6.60 5.95 -30.75
CA THR A 370 -6.18 5.05 -29.67
C THR A 370 -6.31 5.64 -28.28
N VAL A 371 -5.95 6.90 -28.09
CA VAL A 371 -6.06 7.58 -26.79
C VAL A 371 -7.53 7.73 -26.40
N ALA A 372 -8.40 7.99 -27.38
CA ALA A 372 -9.84 8.08 -27.15
C ALA A 372 -10.43 6.74 -26.71
N ALA A 373 -9.99 5.63 -27.30
CA ALA A 373 -10.41 4.29 -26.91
C ALA A 373 -9.98 3.95 -25.46
N ILE A 374 -8.73 4.26 -25.11
CA ILE A 374 -8.19 4.06 -23.75
C ILE A 374 -8.92 4.97 -22.75
N ALA A 375 -9.19 6.22 -23.11
CA ALA A 375 -9.94 7.15 -22.27
C ALA A 375 -11.40 6.70 -22.06
N GLN A 376 -12.05 6.17 -23.09
CA GLN A 376 -13.43 5.68 -23.02
C GLN A 376 -13.54 4.42 -22.17
N SER A 377 -12.62 3.46 -22.36
CA SER A 377 -12.54 2.26 -21.55
C SER A 377 -12.28 2.62 -20.08
N SER A 378 -11.30 3.49 -19.82
CA SER A 378 -11.01 4.00 -18.47
C SER A 378 -12.23 4.65 -17.81
N ALA A 379 -12.95 5.52 -18.54
CA ALA A 379 -14.12 6.21 -18.00
C ALA A 379 -15.23 5.22 -17.61
N SER A 380 -15.45 4.19 -18.45
CA SER A 380 -16.46 3.16 -18.19
C SER A 380 -16.13 2.31 -16.97
N GLU A 381 -14.85 1.96 -16.77
CA GLU A 381 -14.41 1.21 -15.59
C GLU A 381 -14.45 2.08 -14.33
N LEU A 382 -14.03 3.35 -14.41
CA LEU A 382 -14.11 4.28 -13.28
C LEU A 382 -15.55 4.49 -12.80
N SER A 383 -16.53 4.56 -13.70
CA SER A 383 -17.94 4.68 -13.29
C SER A 383 -18.45 3.43 -12.55
N LYS A 384 -18.02 2.23 -12.94
CA LYS A 384 -18.31 0.99 -12.19
C LYS A 384 -17.61 1.00 -10.83
N GLU A 385 -16.39 1.50 -10.78
CA GLU A 385 -15.62 1.58 -9.55
C GLU A 385 -16.17 2.64 -8.60
N GLN A 386 -16.59 3.82 -9.08
CA GLN A 386 -17.28 4.84 -8.29
C GLN A 386 -18.55 4.29 -7.66
N THR A 387 -19.36 3.56 -8.43
CA THR A 387 -20.59 2.94 -7.90
C THR A 387 -20.28 1.87 -6.86
N SER A 388 -19.29 0.99 -7.10
CA SER A 388 -18.84 0.01 -6.10
C SER A 388 -18.23 0.67 -4.86
N SER A 389 -17.42 1.71 -5.04
CA SER A 389 -16.68 2.42 -3.98
C SER A 389 -17.60 3.28 -3.12
N LEU A 390 -18.59 3.94 -3.74
CA LEU A 390 -19.62 4.67 -3.02
C LEU A 390 -20.54 3.72 -2.27
N VAL A 391 -20.84 2.53 -2.82
CA VAL A 391 -21.57 1.49 -2.10
C VAL A 391 -20.76 0.93 -0.93
N SER A 392 -19.44 0.74 -1.08
CA SER A 392 -18.58 0.22 0.00
C SER A 392 -18.22 1.27 1.05
N LEU A 393 -18.06 2.53 0.67
CA LEU A 393 -17.68 3.62 1.57
C LEU A 393 -18.89 4.33 2.18
N PHE A 394 -19.98 4.44 1.44
CA PHE A 394 -21.15 5.18 1.88
C PHE A 394 -22.44 4.42 1.54
N PRO A 395 -22.63 3.20 2.07
CA PRO A 395 -23.81 2.37 1.83
C PRO A 395 -25.12 3.14 2.13
N ASP A 396 -25.14 3.93 3.21
CA ASP A 396 -26.32 4.75 3.57
C ASP A 396 -26.56 5.91 2.59
N LEU A 397 -25.50 6.56 2.08
CA LEU A 397 -25.62 7.61 1.06
C LEU A 397 -26.18 7.04 -0.25
N MET A 398 -25.75 5.82 -0.61
CA MET A 398 -26.26 5.14 -1.80
C MET A 398 -27.71 4.67 -1.63
N ALA A 399 -28.09 4.19 -0.44
CA ALA A 399 -29.47 3.87 -0.12
C ALA A 399 -30.37 5.13 -0.21
N MET A 400 -29.88 6.28 0.23
CA MET A 400 -30.59 7.57 0.10
C MET A 400 -30.70 8.05 -1.36
N VAL A 401 -29.69 7.79 -2.20
CA VAL A 401 -29.71 8.13 -3.63
C VAL A 401 -30.63 7.20 -4.43
N GLN A 402 -30.73 5.93 -4.06
CA GLN A 402 -31.62 4.95 -4.70
C GLN A 402 -33.09 5.05 -4.24
N ALA A 403 -33.34 5.70 -3.10
CA ALA A 403 -34.69 5.95 -2.58
C ALA A 403 -35.37 7.20 -3.18
N LYS A 404 -34.72 7.89 -4.11
CA LYS A 404 -35.27 8.97 -4.95
C LYS A 404 -35.35 8.51 -6.40
#